data_AF-A0A7C5ZZN1-F1
#
_entry.id   AF-A0A7C5ZZN1-F1
#
_cell.length_a   1.000
_cell.length_b   1.000
_cell.length_c   1.000
_cell.angle_alpha   90.00
_cell.angle_beta   90.00
_cell.angle_gamma   90.00
#
_symmetry.space_group_name_H-M   'P 1'
#
loop_
_entity.id
_entity.type
_entity.pdbx_description
1 polymer ?
#
loop_
_entity_poly.entity_id
_entity_poly.type
_entity_poly.pdbx_seq_one_letter_code
_entity_poly.pdbx_strand_id
1 'polypeptide(L)'
;MNSIKNHTKELVVLTILLAVAVSVVNAAVFVYYPISISAEWNRYPIKFEQGTNAGHYDIDGTIGVTLEDGDTTATITVHPSRRGVTRYKDILKITNNGTQAYYIGFANVTDHFGAPISVAKLLLYNASNNNYIGEVDLMDTLNTWPVGSLSAGQSIRVDLLLKISSGSSGSDTAEFSLVYSPTNELLP
;
A
#
# COMPACT_ATOMS: atom_id res chain seq x y z
N MET A 1 15.43 87.04 -9.73
CA MET A 1 15.28 85.84 -10.58
C MET A 1 16.32 84.81 -10.12
N ASN A 2 15.92 83.70 -9.49
CA ASN A 2 16.68 82.41 -9.40
C ASN A 2 16.19 81.50 -8.25
N SER A 3 14.87 81.28 -8.08
CA SER A 3 14.40 80.20 -7.20
C SER A 3 13.04 79.64 -7.64
N ILE A 4 12.91 79.32 -8.94
CA ILE A 4 11.76 78.55 -9.45
C ILE A 4 12.25 77.32 -10.24
N LYS A 5 13.56 77.21 -10.55
CA LYS A 5 14.12 76.14 -11.38
C LYS A 5 14.39 74.81 -10.66
N ASN A 6 14.27 74.74 -9.32
CA ASN A 6 14.61 73.53 -8.56
C ASN A 6 13.42 72.59 -8.35
N HIS A 7 12.22 73.11 -8.08
CA HIS A 7 11.05 72.26 -7.81
C HIS A 7 10.54 71.51 -9.04
N THR A 8 10.73 72.06 -10.26
CA THR A 8 10.34 71.35 -11.49
C THR A 8 11.20 70.10 -11.72
N LYS A 9 12.48 70.14 -11.34
CA LYS A 9 13.38 68.98 -11.45
C LYS A 9 13.06 67.92 -10.41
N GLU A 10 12.75 68.33 -9.18
CA GLU A 10 12.29 67.44 -8.11
C GLU A 10 10.95 66.77 -8.46
N LEU A 11 10.00 67.52 -9.03
CA LEU A 11 8.71 66.98 -9.45
C LEU A 11 8.85 65.95 -10.58
N VAL A 12 9.74 66.20 -11.55
CA VAL A 12 10.03 65.27 -12.65
C VAL A 12 10.70 63.99 -12.13
N VAL A 13 11.66 64.11 -11.22
CA VAL A 13 12.33 62.95 -10.60
C VAL A 13 11.34 62.12 -9.76
N LEU A 14 10.46 62.77 -9.00
CA LEU A 14 9.42 62.09 -8.23
C LEU A 14 8.42 61.37 -9.15
N THR A 15 8.03 61.99 -10.26
CA THR A 15 7.12 61.39 -11.25
C THR A 15 7.75 60.16 -11.93
N ILE A 16 9.05 60.23 -12.25
CA ILE A 16 9.80 59.10 -12.82
C ILE A 16 9.95 57.97 -11.80
N LEU A 17 10.28 58.28 -10.54
CA LEU A 17 10.37 57.26 -9.47
C LEU A 17 9.03 56.58 -9.21
N LEU A 18 7.92 57.33 -9.25
CA LEU A 18 6.58 56.78 -9.12
C LEU A 18 6.20 55.91 -10.32
N ALA A 19 6.52 56.33 -11.55
CA ALA A 19 6.29 55.55 -12.75
C ALA A 19 7.11 54.25 -12.76
N VAL A 20 8.36 54.29 -12.30
CA VAL A 20 9.21 53.10 -12.14
C VAL A 20 8.67 52.19 -11.06
N ALA A 21 8.25 52.72 -9.90
CA ALA A 21 7.64 51.92 -8.83
C ALA A 21 6.32 51.24 -9.25
N VAL A 22 5.46 51.94 -10.00
CA VAL A 22 4.22 51.36 -10.56
C VAL A 22 4.55 50.31 -11.64
N SER A 23 5.64 50.49 -12.40
CA SER A 23 6.10 49.49 -13.37
C SER A 23 6.78 48.26 -12.75
N VAL A 24 7.30 48.33 -11.52
CA VAL A 24 7.88 47.18 -10.78
C VAL A 24 6.78 46.34 -10.11
N VAL A 25 5.56 46.84 -10.01
CA VAL A 25 4.34 45.99 -9.93
C VAL A 25 4.05 45.37 -11.30
N ASN A 26 5.11 44.99 -12.03
CA ASN A 26 5.05 44.10 -13.17
C ASN A 26 4.64 42.73 -12.62
N ALA A 27 3.34 42.57 -12.47
CA ALA A 27 2.57 41.35 -12.56
C ALA A 27 3.42 40.08 -12.43
N ALA A 28 3.65 39.63 -11.19
CA ALA A 28 3.80 38.20 -10.97
C ALA A 28 2.44 37.58 -11.34
N VAL A 29 2.25 37.27 -12.63
CA VAL A 29 1.06 36.59 -13.12
C VAL A 29 1.19 35.14 -12.71
N PHE A 30 0.60 34.81 -11.57
CA PHE A 30 0.38 33.43 -11.19
C PHE A 30 -0.81 32.91 -11.99
N VAL A 31 -0.56 32.03 -12.94
CA VAL A 31 -1.62 31.32 -13.68
C VAL A 31 -2.00 30.09 -12.87
N TYR A 32 -3.21 30.10 -12.31
CA TYR A 32 -3.77 28.94 -11.62
C TYR A 32 -4.67 28.17 -12.59
N TYR A 33 -4.29 26.93 -12.88
CA TYR A 33 -5.18 25.99 -13.57
C TYR A 33 -5.91 25.18 -12.50
N PRO A 34 -7.22 25.39 -12.29
CA PRO A 34 -7.96 24.57 -11.33
C PRO A 34 -8.02 23.14 -11.86
N ILE A 35 -7.51 22.19 -11.07
CA ILE A 35 -7.65 20.76 -11.32
C ILE A 35 -8.75 20.24 -10.39
N SER A 36 -9.75 19.58 -10.97
CA SER A 36 -10.76 18.83 -10.21
C SER A 36 -10.50 17.35 -10.37
N ILE A 37 -10.42 16.62 -9.26
CA ILE A 37 -10.29 15.17 -9.21
C ILE A 37 -11.59 14.63 -8.62
N SER A 38 -12.22 13.68 -9.30
CA SER A 38 -13.37 12.94 -8.82
C SER A 38 -13.02 11.45 -8.76
N ALA A 39 -13.39 10.78 -7.67
CA ALA A 39 -13.26 9.34 -7.52
C ALA A 39 -14.64 8.72 -7.38
N GLU A 40 -14.90 7.67 -8.16
CA GLU A 40 -16.11 6.86 -8.06
C GLU A 40 -15.73 5.46 -7.60
N TRP A 41 -16.44 4.94 -6.60
CA TRP A 41 -16.18 3.63 -6.04
C TRP A 41 -16.98 2.57 -6.79
N ASN A 42 -16.28 1.58 -7.36
CA ASN A 42 -16.89 0.39 -7.95
C ASN A 42 -16.69 -0.82 -7.03
N ARG A 43 -17.47 -1.89 -7.26
CA ARG A 43 -17.38 -3.17 -6.55
C ARG A 43 -15.94 -3.70 -6.55
N TYR A 44 -15.45 -4.12 -5.38
CA TYR A 44 -14.11 -4.67 -5.17
C TYR A 44 -13.83 -5.88 -6.08
N PRO A 45 -12.96 -5.77 -7.10
CA PRO A 45 -12.69 -6.87 -8.02
C PRO A 45 -11.74 -7.91 -7.41
N ILE A 46 -10.86 -7.48 -6.50
CA ILE A 46 -9.96 -8.35 -5.75
C ILE A 46 -10.58 -8.61 -4.38
N LYS A 47 -10.70 -9.88 -4.02
CA LYS A 47 -11.29 -10.35 -2.76
C LYS A 47 -10.43 -11.43 -2.13
N PHE A 48 -10.59 -11.58 -0.83
CA PHE A 48 -10.09 -12.73 -0.09
C PHE A 48 -11.09 -13.88 -0.14
N GLU A 49 -10.57 -15.09 -0.08
CA GLU A 49 -11.33 -16.31 0.11
C GLU A 49 -10.57 -17.19 1.11
N GLN A 50 -11.29 -18.03 1.86
CA GLN A 50 -10.64 -19.01 2.72
C GLN A 50 -9.84 -20.01 1.88
N GLY A 51 -8.61 -20.28 2.32
CA GLY A 51 -7.82 -21.37 1.76
C GLY A 51 -8.35 -22.73 2.19
N THR A 52 -7.90 -23.80 1.54
CA THR A 52 -8.43 -25.15 1.82
C THR A 52 -8.12 -25.67 3.22
N ASN A 53 -7.10 -25.13 3.88
CA ASN A 53 -6.74 -25.50 5.26
C ASN A 53 -7.37 -24.59 6.32
N ALA A 54 -8.12 -23.55 5.93
CA ALA A 54 -8.90 -22.79 6.89
C ALA A 54 -9.88 -23.73 7.63
N GLY A 55 -10.03 -23.54 8.94
CA GLY A 55 -10.87 -24.38 9.81
C GLY A 55 -10.35 -25.79 10.09
N HIS A 56 -9.21 -26.20 9.51
CA HIS A 56 -8.61 -27.50 9.80
C HIS A 56 -7.79 -27.47 11.09
N TYR A 57 -7.44 -28.67 11.57
CA TYR A 57 -6.70 -28.87 12.83
C TYR A 57 -5.37 -28.12 12.84
N ASP A 58 -5.11 -27.46 13.96
CA ASP A 58 -3.86 -26.79 14.31
C ASP A 58 -3.28 -27.45 15.58
N ILE A 59 -2.02 -27.20 15.92
CA ILE A 59 -1.37 -27.77 17.11
C ILE A 59 -2.20 -27.51 18.37
N ASP A 60 -2.83 -26.34 18.45
CA ASP A 60 -3.72 -25.96 19.54
C ASP A 60 -5.01 -25.33 18.96
N GLY A 61 -5.96 -26.18 18.56
CA GLY A 61 -7.26 -25.77 18.03
C GLY A 61 -7.37 -25.92 16.51
N THR A 62 -7.74 -24.84 15.82
CA THR A 62 -7.93 -24.81 14.35
C THR A 62 -7.31 -23.57 13.73
N ILE A 63 -6.94 -23.65 12.46
CA ILE A 63 -6.49 -22.51 11.66
C ILE A 63 -7.68 -21.56 11.46
N GLY A 64 -7.67 -20.42 12.13
CA GLY A 64 -8.73 -19.41 12.06
C GLY A 64 -8.52 -18.49 10.85
N VAL A 65 -9.55 -18.31 10.03
CA VAL A 65 -9.58 -17.31 8.96
C VAL A 65 -10.95 -16.65 8.95
N THR A 66 -10.99 -15.39 9.34
CA THR A 66 -12.21 -14.58 9.35
C THR A 66 -12.12 -13.56 8.21
N LEU A 67 -13.20 -13.45 7.43
CA LEU A 67 -13.31 -12.49 6.34
C LEU A 67 -14.40 -11.47 6.68
N GLU A 68 -14.08 -10.19 6.50
CA GLU A 68 -14.95 -9.06 6.84
C GLU A 68 -15.00 -8.06 5.68
N ASP A 69 -15.88 -7.05 5.80
CA ASP A 69 -16.02 -5.93 4.84
C ASP A 69 -16.32 -6.37 3.40
N GLY A 70 -17.09 -7.45 3.23
CA GLY A 70 -17.36 -8.00 1.90
C GLY A 70 -16.13 -8.68 1.30
N ASP A 71 -15.37 -9.37 2.16
CA ASP A 71 -14.20 -10.18 1.83
C ASP A 71 -12.98 -9.35 1.41
N THR A 72 -12.86 -8.11 1.87
CA THR A 72 -11.68 -7.25 1.63
C THR A 72 -10.79 -7.10 2.85
N THR A 73 -11.23 -7.63 3.99
CA THR A 73 -10.47 -7.68 5.24
C THR A 73 -10.36 -9.15 5.65
N ALA A 74 -9.15 -9.59 6.00
CA ALA A 74 -8.90 -10.97 6.43
C ALA A 74 -8.08 -10.99 7.72
N THR A 75 -8.55 -11.73 8.72
CA THR A 75 -7.81 -12.02 9.94
C THR A 75 -7.45 -13.49 9.97
N ILE A 76 -6.16 -13.79 10.15
CA ILE A 76 -5.64 -15.15 10.21
C ILE A 76 -5.12 -15.41 11.63
N THR A 77 -5.54 -16.52 12.23
CA THR A 77 -5.09 -16.96 13.56
C THR A 77 -4.53 -18.38 13.46
N VAL A 78 -3.29 -18.56 13.92
CA VAL A 78 -2.58 -19.83 13.92
C VAL A 78 -1.82 -20.04 15.23
N HIS A 79 -1.51 -21.29 15.58
CA HIS A 79 -0.95 -21.71 16.86
C HIS A 79 0.34 -22.53 16.65
N PRO A 80 1.44 -21.91 16.17
CA PRO A 80 2.66 -22.63 15.83
C PRO A 80 3.32 -23.28 17.04
N SER A 81 4.18 -24.27 16.77
CA SER A 81 5.00 -24.87 17.81
C SER A 81 5.86 -23.81 18.50
N ARG A 82 5.99 -23.87 19.83
CA ARG A 82 6.78 -22.91 20.63
C ARG A 82 8.27 -22.84 20.24
N ARG A 83 8.77 -23.74 19.40
CA ARG A 83 10.14 -23.71 18.87
C ARG A 83 10.21 -24.46 17.56
N GLY A 84 10.90 -23.90 16.57
CA GLY A 84 11.12 -24.54 15.27
C GLY A 84 10.42 -23.80 14.13
N VAL A 85 10.31 -24.47 13.00
CA VAL A 85 9.69 -23.93 11.77
C VAL A 85 8.33 -24.60 11.58
N THR A 86 7.29 -23.80 11.43
CA THR A 86 5.93 -24.26 11.11
C THR A 86 5.48 -23.62 9.80
N ARG A 87 4.89 -24.41 8.91
CA ARG A 87 4.32 -23.93 7.65
C ARG A 87 2.84 -24.28 7.59
N TYR A 88 2.01 -23.25 7.48
CA TYR A 88 0.59 -23.35 7.21
C TYR A 88 0.35 -23.16 5.73
N LYS A 89 -0.05 -24.22 5.03
CA LYS A 89 -0.31 -24.17 3.59
C LYS A 89 -1.74 -23.76 3.31
N ASP A 90 -2.00 -23.10 2.19
CA ASP A 90 -3.36 -22.82 1.68
C ASP A 90 -4.32 -22.30 2.77
N ILE A 91 -3.92 -21.24 3.47
CA ILE A 91 -4.73 -20.66 4.55
C ILE A 91 -5.64 -19.54 4.03
N LEU A 92 -5.19 -18.81 3.02
CA LEU A 92 -5.94 -17.71 2.41
C LEU A 92 -5.76 -17.78 0.90
N LYS A 93 -6.75 -17.29 0.17
CA LYS A 93 -6.66 -17.04 -1.27
C LYS A 93 -6.96 -15.58 -1.56
N ILE A 94 -6.28 -15.05 -2.56
CA ILE A 94 -6.55 -13.73 -3.14
C ILE A 94 -7.08 -13.97 -4.54
N THR A 95 -8.35 -13.65 -4.78
CA THR A 95 -9.06 -13.99 -6.02
C THR A 95 -9.43 -12.72 -6.76
N ASN A 96 -9.21 -12.72 -8.07
CA ASN A 96 -9.69 -11.69 -8.97
C ASN A 96 -11.03 -12.09 -9.59
N ASN A 97 -12.11 -11.54 -9.04
CA ASN A 97 -13.49 -11.72 -9.51
C ASN A 97 -13.90 -10.66 -10.55
N GLY A 98 -12.98 -9.78 -10.95
CA GLY A 98 -13.17 -8.81 -12.02
C GLY A 98 -12.93 -9.38 -13.41
N THR A 99 -12.97 -8.50 -14.41
CA THR A 99 -12.73 -8.82 -15.83
C THR A 99 -11.36 -8.39 -16.33
N GLN A 100 -10.63 -7.60 -15.54
CA GLN A 100 -9.31 -7.08 -15.88
C GLN A 100 -8.22 -7.79 -15.08
N ALA A 101 -6.98 -7.78 -15.57
CA ALA A 101 -5.84 -8.23 -14.80
C ALA A 101 -5.33 -7.10 -13.90
N TYR A 102 -4.83 -7.47 -12.72
CA TYR A 102 -4.27 -6.53 -11.75
C TYR A 102 -2.87 -6.94 -11.33
N TYR A 103 -1.97 -5.97 -11.14
CA TYR A 103 -0.79 -6.15 -10.31
C TYR A 103 -1.23 -6.24 -8.85
N ILE A 104 -0.58 -7.11 -8.09
CA ILE A 104 -0.84 -7.33 -6.67
C ILE A 104 0.45 -7.06 -5.90
N GLY A 105 0.33 -6.43 -4.75
CA GLY A 105 1.41 -6.34 -3.78
C GLY A 105 0.89 -6.02 -2.38
N PHE A 106 1.82 -5.77 -1.48
CA PHE A 106 1.53 -5.61 -0.06
C PHE A 106 2.23 -4.36 0.44
N ALA A 107 1.51 -3.52 1.18
CA ALA A 107 1.99 -2.23 1.64
C ALA A 107 1.46 -1.91 3.04
N ASN A 108 1.95 -0.82 3.63
CA ASN A 108 1.50 -0.30 4.93
C ASN A 108 1.60 -1.35 6.03
N VAL A 109 2.77 -1.99 6.16
CA VAL A 109 3.04 -2.87 7.31
C VAL A 109 3.14 -1.96 8.55
N THR A 110 2.05 -1.87 9.30
CA THR A 110 1.94 -1.00 10.50
C THR A 110 2.50 -1.69 11.73
N ASP A 111 2.32 -3.01 11.81
CA ASP A 111 2.90 -3.89 12.82
C ASP A 111 3.57 -5.08 12.14
N HIS A 112 4.75 -5.47 12.64
CA HIS A 112 5.54 -6.58 12.14
C HIS A 112 5.85 -7.55 13.27
N PHE A 113 6.07 -8.81 12.94
CA PHE A 113 6.46 -9.80 13.94
C PHE A 113 7.82 -9.47 14.54
N GLY A 114 7.95 -9.69 15.85
CA GLY A 114 9.19 -9.52 16.60
C GLY A 114 9.65 -10.80 17.29
N ALA A 115 10.75 -10.69 18.05
CA ALA A 115 11.17 -11.81 18.90
C ALA A 115 10.00 -12.23 19.83
N PRO A 116 9.70 -13.54 19.97
CA PRO A 116 10.57 -14.68 19.68
C PRO A 116 10.49 -15.24 18.25
N ILE A 117 9.64 -14.69 17.40
CA ILE A 117 9.55 -15.05 15.97
C ILE A 117 10.79 -14.48 15.28
N SER A 118 11.54 -15.33 14.57
CA SER A 118 12.73 -14.92 13.81
C SER A 118 12.54 -14.96 12.31
N VAL A 119 11.49 -15.61 11.83
CA VAL A 119 11.10 -15.61 10.43
C VAL A 119 9.58 -15.63 10.39
N ALA A 120 9.00 -14.71 9.63
CA ALA A 120 7.59 -14.73 9.30
C ALA A 120 7.45 -14.31 7.84
N LYS A 121 6.90 -15.18 7.00
CA LYS A 121 6.74 -14.91 5.57
C LYS A 121 5.40 -15.38 5.06
N LEU A 122 4.78 -14.59 4.19
CA LEU A 122 3.76 -15.10 3.28
C LEU A 122 4.43 -15.66 2.05
N LEU A 123 4.09 -16.88 1.67
CA LEU A 123 4.57 -17.51 0.44
C LEU A 123 3.41 -17.58 -0.53
N LEU A 124 3.58 -17.01 -1.71
CA LEU A 124 2.53 -16.85 -2.70
C LEU A 124 2.71 -17.85 -3.83
N TYR A 125 1.62 -18.53 -4.19
CA TYR A 125 1.59 -19.49 -5.28
C TYR A 125 0.39 -19.24 -6.17
N ASN A 126 0.50 -19.54 -7.46
CA ASN A 126 -0.67 -19.59 -8.32
C ASN A 126 -1.54 -20.78 -7.88
N ALA A 127 -2.81 -20.52 -7.55
CA ALA A 127 -3.69 -21.55 -6.98
C ALA A 127 -4.01 -22.68 -7.96
N SER A 128 -3.96 -22.44 -9.27
CA SER A 128 -4.33 -23.43 -10.30
C SER A 128 -3.23 -24.47 -10.56
N ASN A 129 -1.96 -24.06 -10.48
CA ASN A 129 -0.83 -24.88 -10.90
C ASN A 129 0.27 -25.02 -9.83
N ASN A 130 0.09 -24.42 -8.66
CA ASN A 130 1.04 -24.43 -7.55
C ASN A 130 2.43 -23.84 -7.86
N ASN A 131 2.56 -23.04 -8.91
CA ASN A 131 3.82 -22.34 -9.20
C ASN A 131 4.05 -21.24 -8.17
N TYR A 132 5.28 -21.15 -7.65
CA TYR A 132 5.68 -20.07 -6.75
C TYR A 132 5.70 -18.74 -7.50
N ILE A 133 5.12 -17.71 -6.88
CA ILE A 133 5.03 -16.35 -7.43
C ILE A 133 6.04 -15.44 -6.73
N GLY A 134 6.11 -15.53 -5.39
CA GLY A 134 6.92 -14.65 -4.59
C GLY A 134 6.64 -14.81 -3.10
N GLU A 135 7.29 -13.99 -2.28
CA GLU A 135 7.10 -13.95 -0.84
C GLU A 135 7.00 -12.52 -0.34
N VAL A 136 6.36 -12.36 0.81
CA VAL A 136 6.30 -11.12 1.58
C VAL A 136 6.95 -11.39 2.92
N ASP A 137 7.95 -10.61 3.28
CA ASP A 137 8.57 -10.68 4.60
C ASP A 137 7.72 -9.90 5.60
N LEU A 138 7.23 -10.57 6.64
CA LEU A 138 6.41 -10.00 7.70
C LEU A 138 7.25 -9.57 8.91
N MET A 139 8.58 -9.68 8.81
CA MET A 139 9.54 -9.15 9.77
C MET A 139 10.02 -7.75 9.39
N ASP A 140 9.69 -7.26 8.19
CA ASP A 140 10.10 -5.97 7.67
C ASP A 140 8.88 -5.06 7.44
N THR A 141 9.09 -3.76 7.50
CA THR A 141 8.07 -2.72 7.27
C THR A 141 8.06 -2.21 5.82
N LEU A 142 8.93 -2.73 4.97
CA LEU A 142 9.02 -2.33 3.56
C LEU A 142 7.81 -2.80 2.74
N ASN A 143 7.32 -1.92 1.88
CA ASN A 143 6.30 -2.26 0.89
C ASN A 143 6.89 -3.25 -0.14
N THR A 144 6.13 -4.30 -0.47
CA THR A 144 6.49 -5.26 -1.52
C THR A 144 5.60 -5.05 -2.73
N TRP A 145 6.13 -4.41 -3.78
CA TRP A 145 5.34 -4.02 -4.95
C TRP A 145 6.12 -4.06 -6.29
N PRO A 146 5.53 -4.62 -7.37
CA PRO A 146 4.48 -5.65 -7.37
C PRO A 146 5.08 -7.02 -7.02
N VAL A 147 4.31 -7.90 -6.38
CA VAL A 147 4.72 -9.30 -6.17
C VAL A 147 4.37 -10.17 -7.38
N GLY A 148 3.34 -9.79 -8.12
CA GLY A 148 2.92 -10.50 -9.32
C GLY A 148 1.73 -9.86 -10.00
N SER A 149 1.22 -10.54 -11.03
CA SER A 149 -0.03 -10.17 -11.69
C SER A 149 -1.08 -11.28 -11.50
N LEU A 150 -2.35 -10.88 -11.47
CA LEU A 150 -3.50 -11.74 -11.26
C LEU A 150 -4.53 -11.48 -12.36
N SER A 151 -4.61 -12.39 -13.32
CA SER A 151 -5.60 -12.32 -14.41
C SER A 151 -7.02 -12.53 -13.89
N ALA A 152 -8.02 -12.12 -14.68
CA ALA A 152 -9.43 -12.33 -14.36
C ALA A 152 -9.73 -13.83 -14.09
N GLY A 153 -10.49 -14.09 -13.02
CA GLY A 153 -10.88 -15.44 -12.60
C GLY A 153 -9.73 -16.29 -12.03
N GLN A 154 -8.54 -15.73 -11.83
CA GLN A 154 -7.42 -16.42 -11.21
C GLN A 154 -7.33 -16.11 -9.70
N SER A 155 -6.67 -17.01 -8.98
CA SER A 155 -6.39 -16.85 -7.55
C SER A 155 -4.93 -17.10 -7.22
N ILE A 156 -4.44 -16.37 -6.21
CA ILE A 156 -3.17 -16.63 -5.53
C ILE A 156 -3.50 -17.40 -4.25
N ARG A 157 -2.85 -18.54 -4.06
CA ARG A 157 -2.80 -19.24 -2.78
C ARG A 157 -1.74 -18.60 -1.90
N VAL A 158 -2.10 -18.38 -0.64
CA VAL A 158 -1.22 -17.86 0.39
C VAL A 158 -0.92 -18.97 1.41
N ASP A 159 0.36 -19.22 1.61
CA ASP A 159 0.88 -20.01 2.74
C ASP A 159 1.55 -19.06 3.75
N LEU A 160 1.59 -19.45 5.02
CA LEU A 160 2.34 -18.74 6.07
C LEU A 160 3.49 -19.63 6.57
N LEU A 161 4.69 -19.07 6.60
CA LEU A 161 5.88 -19.70 7.18
C LEU A 161 6.30 -18.92 8.43
N LEU A 162 6.39 -19.62 9.56
CA LEU A 162 6.86 -19.06 10.83
C LEU A 162 8.06 -19.84 11.36
N LYS A 163 9.02 -19.15 11.97
CA LYS A 163 10.09 -19.74 12.76
C LYS A 163 10.14 -19.08 14.13
N ILE A 164 10.00 -19.88 15.19
CA ILE A 164 10.08 -19.43 16.58
C ILE A 164 11.40 -19.92 17.18
N SER A 165 12.16 -18.97 17.75
CA SER A 165 13.55 -19.20 18.20
C SER A 165 13.65 -19.62 19.66
N SER A 166 12.66 -19.24 20.49
CA SER A 166 12.63 -19.53 21.93
C SER A 166 11.28 -20.09 22.35
N GLY A 167 11.30 -21.01 23.33
CA GLY A 167 10.12 -21.71 23.85
C GLY A 167 9.10 -20.87 24.64
N SER A 168 9.21 -19.55 24.59
CA SER A 168 8.32 -18.61 25.27
C SER A 168 6.93 -18.64 24.65
N SER A 169 5.89 -18.75 25.46
CA SER A 169 4.49 -18.61 25.03
C SER A 169 4.11 -17.13 24.92
N GLY A 170 3.29 -16.79 23.93
CA GLY A 170 2.76 -15.45 23.73
C GLY A 170 1.93 -15.39 22.44
N SER A 171 1.38 -14.21 22.16
CA SER A 171 0.72 -13.87 20.90
C SER A 171 1.40 -12.64 20.32
N ASP A 172 1.56 -12.63 19.00
CA ASP A 172 2.08 -11.50 18.25
C ASP A 172 1.20 -11.32 17.01
N THR A 173 1.11 -10.10 16.48
CA THR A 173 0.25 -9.75 15.35
C THR A 173 1.04 -8.90 14.38
N ALA A 174 0.89 -9.19 13.10
CA ALA A 174 1.36 -8.32 12.02
C ALA A 174 0.15 -7.83 11.23
N GLU A 175 0.17 -6.54 10.88
CA GLU A 175 -0.90 -5.88 10.13
C GLU A 175 -0.33 -5.23 8.87
N PHE A 176 -0.97 -5.46 7.73
CA PHE A 176 -0.55 -4.96 6.43
C PHE A 176 -1.73 -4.88 5.47
N SER A 177 -1.58 -4.10 4.40
CA SER A 177 -2.60 -3.91 3.36
C SER A 177 -2.26 -4.70 2.09
N LEU A 178 -3.27 -5.35 1.50
CA LEU A 178 -3.20 -5.76 0.10
C LEU A 178 -3.45 -4.53 -0.78
N VAL A 179 -2.54 -4.26 -1.71
CA VAL A 179 -2.69 -3.22 -2.72
C VAL A 179 -2.76 -3.85 -4.10
N TYR A 180 -3.50 -3.22 -5.01
CA TYR A 180 -3.60 -3.68 -6.38
C TYR A 180 -3.83 -2.52 -7.35
N SER A 181 -3.36 -2.68 -8.59
CA SER A 181 -3.58 -1.72 -9.67
C SER A 181 -3.79 -2.43 -11.00
N PRO A 182 -4.58 -1.89 -11.94
CA PRO A 182 -4.74 -2.49 -13.27
C PRO A 182 -3.40 -2.69 -13.98
N THR A 183 -3.21 -3.80 -14.70
CA THR A 183 -1.94 -4.06 -15.40
C THR A 183 -1.67 -3.15 -16.60
N ASN A 184 -2.67 -2.40 -17.05
CA ASN A 184 -2.59 -1.49 -18.20
C ASN A 184 -2.13 -0.07 -17.82
N GLU A 185 -1.79 0.17 -16.54
CA GLU A 185 -1.15 1.41 -16.14
C GLU A 185 0.32 1.37 -16.59
N LEU A 186 0.69 2.26 -17.51
CA LEU A 186 2.10 2.58 -17.76
C LEU A 186 2.71 2.98 -16.41
N LEU A 187 3.67 2.20 -15.92
CA LEU A 187 4.42 2.53 -14.70
C LEU A 187 5.05 3.93 -14.87
N PRO A 188 5.02 4.79 -13.84
CA PRO A 188 5.70 6.08 -13.86
C PRO A 188 7.22 5.95 -14.04
#